data_AF-A0A7D6ZEP0-F1
#
_entry.id   AF-A0A7D6ZEP0-F1
#
_cell.length_a   1.000
_cell.length_b   1.000
_cell.length_c   1.000
_cell.angle_alpha   90.00
_cell.angle_beta   90.00
_cell.angle_gamma   90.00
#
_symmetry.space_group_name_H-M   'P 1'
#
loop_
_entity.id
_entity.type
_entity.pdbx_description
1 polymer ?
#
loop_
_entity_poly.entity_id
_entity_poly.type
_entity_poly.pdbx_seq_one_letter_code
_entity_poly.pdbx_strand_id
1 'polypeptide(L)' 'MNGNKVDKGFEIIYWNLSYRRKFIRTLWMTPFCVVPIIFVWTTGDIIIINRVIPSVIIIIYFIQLLYTYLKWKKEE' A
#
# COMPACT_ATOMS: atom_id res chain seq x y z
N MET A 1 12.69 -28.24 2.01
CA MET A 1 11.49 -28.35 2.88
C MET A 1 11.83 -27.75 4.24
N ASN A 2 10.88 -26.99 4.81
CA ASN A 2 10.88 -26.43 6.17
C ASN A 2 11.92 -25.36 6.53
N GLY A 3 11.67 -24.14 6.08
CA GLY A 3 12.01 -22.94 6.85
C GLY A 3 10.73 -22.39 7.47
N ASN A 4 10.42 -22.83 8.70
CA ASN A 4 9.35 -22.25 9.51
C ASN A 4 9.59 -20.74 9.64
N LYS A 5 9.04 -19.91 8.75
CA LYS A 5 9.02 -18.45 8.92
C LYS A 5 7.99 -18.16 10.01
N VAL A 6 8.52 -18.09 11.21
CA VAL A 6 7.86 -17.83 12.47
C VAL A 6 7.01 -16.55 12.35
N ASP A 7 5.68 -16.70 12.23
CA ASP A 7 4.69 -15.65 12.50
C ASP A 7 4.58 -15.38 14.03
N LYS A 8 5.71 -15.30 14.76
CA LYS A 8 5.70 -14.97 16.19
C LYS A 8 6.17 -13.54 16.41
N GLY A 9 5.23 -12.71 16.87
CA GLY A 9 5.53 -11.48 17.60
C GLY A 9 5.31 -10.18 16.83
N PHE A 10 4.89 -9.17 17.56
CA PHE A 10 4.79 -7.77 17.11
C PHE A 10 6.20 -7.22 16.90
N GLU A 11 6.74 -7.35 15.68
CA GLU A 11 8.05 -6.77 15.35
C GLU A 11 7.85 -5.34 14.85
N ILE A 12 8.50 -4.40 15.52
CA ILE A 12 8.43 -2.95 15.23
C ILE A 12 9.56 -2.52 14.26
N ILE A 13 10.57 -3.38 14.07
CA ILE A 13 11.75 -3.08 13.25
C ILE A 13 11.45 -3.30 11.76
N TYR A 14 11.47 -2.21 10.99
CA TYR A 14 11.12 -2.19 9.57
C TYR A 14 11.98 -3.12 8.69
N TRP A 15 13.21 -3.40 9.11
CA TRP A 15 14.17 -4.26 8.41
C TRP A 15 13.92 -5.75 8.64
N ASN A 16 13.29 -6.15 9.75
CA ASN A 16 12.97 -7.55 10.06
C ASN A 16 11.52 -7.93 9.74
N LEU A 17 10.71 -6.94 9.30
CA LEU A 17 9.31 -7.15 9.02
C LEU A 17 9.14 -7.93 7.70
N SER A 18 8.63 -9.17 7.81
CA SER A 18 8.18 -9.95 6.66
C SER A 18 7.34 -9.08 5.72
N TYR A 19 7.63 -9.15 4.42
CA TYR A 19 6.95 -8.34 3.41
C TYR A 19 5.42 -8.50 3.44
N ARG A 20 4.91 -9.63 3.96
CA ARG A 20 3.48 -9.83 4.26
C ARG A 20 2.89 -8.73 5.14
N ARG A 21 3.56 -8.35 6.24
CA ARG A 21 3.06 -7.30 7.15
C ARG A 21 3.16 -5.90 6.52
N LYS A 22 4.19 -5.65 5.70
CA LYS A 22 4.27 -4.41 4.90
C LYS A 22 3.11 -4.34 3.91
N PHE A 23 2.81 -5.42 3.22
CA PHE A 23 1.68 -5.52 2.29
C PHE A 23 0.32 -5.34 2.99
N ILE A 24 0.11 -5.99 4.14
CA ILE A 24 -1.10 -5.80 4.97
C ILE A 24 -1.22 -4.35 5.44
N ARG A 25 -0.12 -3.68 5.81
CA ARG A 25 -0.11 -2.25 6.14
C ARG A 25 -0.48 -1.38 4.95
N THR A 26 0.04 -1.67 3.77
CA THR A 26 -0.32 -0.97 2.54
C THR A 26 -1.82 -1.14 2.27
N LEU A 27 -2.36 -2.36 2.40
CA LEU A 27 -3.79 -2.66 2.30
C LEU A 27 -4.67 -1.97 3.37
N TRP A 28 -4.19 -1.85 4.60
CA TRP A 28 -4.87 -1.07 5.64
C TRP A 28 -4.78 0.45 5.43
N MET A 29 -3.82 0.92 4.63
CA MET A 29 -3.71 2.31 4.20
C MET A 29 -4.57 2.62 2.97
N THR A 30 -5.14 1.62 2.28
CA THR A 30 -6.06 1.83 1.15
C THR A 30 -7.23 2.77 1.50
N PRO A 31 -7.95 2.61 2.63
CA PRO A 31 -9.01 3.55 3.00
C PRO A 31 -8.49 4.97 3.21
N PHE A 32 -7.28 5.14 3.76
CA PHE A 32 -6.64 6.45 3.90
C PHE A 32 -6.27 7.08 2.54
N CYS A 33 -6.05 6.30 1.49
CA CYS A 33 -5.91 6.82 0.13
C CYS A 33 -7.27 7.11 -0.52
N VAL A 34 -8.30 6.30 -0.28
CA VAL A 34 -9.61 6.41 -0.95
C VAL A 34 -10.47 7.54 -0.36
N VAL A 35 -10.49 7.70 0.96
CA VAL A 35 -11.27 8.74 1.65
C VAL A 35 -10.95 10.17 1.16
N PRO A 36 -9.68 10.61 1.08
CA PRO A 36 -9.38 11.95 0.58
C PRO A 36 -9.72 12.10 -0.91
N ILE A 37 -9.63 11.04 -1.72
CA ILE A 37 -10.04 11.09 -3.13
C ILE A 37 -11.54 11.37 -3.25
N ILE A 38 -12.37 10.69 -2.44
CA ILE A 38 -13.82 10.90 -2.40
C ILE A 38 -14.13 12.31 -1.90
N PHE A 39 -13.46 12.76 -0.84
CA PHE A 39 -13.64 14.10 -0.28
C PHE A 39 -13.35 15.19 -1.33
N VAL A 40 -12.18 15.10 -1.98
CA VAL A 40 -11.76 15.99 -3.05
C VAL A 40 -12.78 15.98 -4.20
N TRP A 41 -13.26 14.81 -4.62
CA TRP A 41 -14.31 14.69 -5.63
C TRP A 41 -15.59 15.46 -5.29
N THR A 42 -16.00 15.48 -4.02
CA THR A 42 -17.24 16.15 -3.58
C THR A 42 -17.09 17.66 -3.40
N THR A 43 -15.89 18.15 -3.08
CA THR A 43 -15.66 19.58 -2.74
C THR A 43 -14.89 20.35 -3.80
N GLY A 44 -14.23 19.69 -4.74
CA GLY A 44 -13.32 20.35 -5.67
C GLY A 44 -14.00 20.86 -6.94
N ASP A 45 -13.88 22.16 -7.20
CA ASP A 45 -14.32 22.78 -8.45
C ASP A 45 -13.27 22.63 -9.58
N ILE A 46 -12.04 22.23 -9.22
CA ILE A 46 -10.90 22.18 -10.13
C ILE A 46 -10.74 20.77 -10.71
N ILE A 47 -11.04 20.63 -12.00
CA ILE A 47 -10.99 19.36 -12.76
C ILE A 47 -9.64 18.63 -12.61
N ILE A 48 -8.53 19.37 -12.61
CA ILE A 48 -7.19 18.77 -12.51
C ILE A 48 -7.01 18.07 -11.15
N ILE A 49 -7.39 18.75 -10.06
CA ILE A 49 -7.24 18.23 -8.69
C ILE A 49 -8.23 17.09 -8.45
N ASN A 50 -9.45 17.20 -8.96
CA ASN A 50 -10.47 16.16 -8.78
C ASN A 50 -10.27 14.93 -9.66
N ARG A 51 -9.66 15.04 -10.84
CA ARG A 51 -9.65 13.94 -11.81
C ARG A 51 -8.26 13.42 -12.15
N VAL A 52 -7.31 14.32 -12.35
CA VAL A 52 -5.95 13.96 -12.81
C VAL A 52 -5.07 13.51 -11.64
N ILE A 53 -5.07 14.25 -10.54
CA ILE A 53 -4.26 13.90 -9.36
C ILE A 53 -4.65 12.53 -8.76
N PRO A 54 -5.94 12.24 -8.47
CA PRO A 54 -6.31 10.97 -7.86
C PRO A 54 -6.07 9.76 -8.77
N SER A 55 -6.20 9.91 -10.10
CA SER A 55 -5.89 8.82 -11.03
C SER A 55 -4.40 8.48 -11.05
N VAL A 56 -3.51 9.48 -11.00
CA VAL A 56 -2.06 9.26 -10.88
C VAL A 56 -1.70 8.60 -9.55
N ILE A 57 -2.31 9.04 -8.44
CA ILE A 57 -2.09 8.46 -7.11
C ILE A 57 -2.45 6.97 -7.07
N ILE A 58 -3.57 6.58 -7.68
CA ILE A 58 -4.00 5.17 -7.76
C ILE A 58 -2.95 4.34 -8.52
N ILE A 59 -2.44 4.83 -9.65
CA ILE A 59 -1.43 4.12 -10.45
C ILE A 59 -0.15 3.90 -9.63
N ILE A 60 0.34 4.96 -8.96
CA ILE A 60 1.54 4.87 -8.10
C ILE A 60 1.32 3.87 -6.97
N TYR A 61 0.14 3.89 -6.34
CA TYR A 61 -0.21 2.96 -5.27
C TYR A 61 -0.22 1.50 -5.74
N PHE A 62 -0.76 1.23 -6.94
CA PHE A 62 -0.71 -0.11 -7.54
C PHE A 62 0.71 -0.56 -7.88
N ILE A 63 1.56 0.33 -8.41
CA ILE A 63 2.97 0.04 -8.65
C ILE A 63 3.68 -0.29 -7.33
N GLN A 64 3.41 0.47 -6.27
CA GLN A 64 3.99 0.24 -4.95
C GLN A 64 3.54 -1.10 -4.34
N LEU A 65 2.26 -1.47 -4.51
CA LEU A 65 1.73 -2.78 -4.14
C LEU A 65 2.43 -3.90 -4.91
N LEU A 66 2.53 -3.79 -6.23
CA LEU A 66 3.20 -4.78 -7.08
C LEU A 66 4.68 -4.92 -6.75
N TYR A 67 5.39 -3.82 -6.56
CA TYR A 67 6.81 -3.83 -6.17
C TYR A 67 6.99 -4.52 -4.81
N THR A 68 6.13 -4.19 -3.84
CA THR A 68 6.16 -4.80 -2.50
C THR A 68 5.87 -6.31 -2.59
N TYR A 69 4.93 -6.72 -3.44
CA TYR A 69 4.59 -8.12 -3.68
C TYR A 69 5.69 -8.89 -4.43
N LEU A 70 6.28 -8.31 -5.48
CA LEU A 70 7.38 -8.93 -6.23
C LEU A 70 8.62 -9.08 -5.37
N LYS A 71 8.92 -8.08 -4.53
CA LYS A 71 10.04 -8.15 -3.59
C LYS A 71 9.78 -9.16 -2.48
N TRP A 72 8.54 -9.31 -2.02
CA TRP A 72 8.14 -10.41 -1.13
C TRP A 72 8.45 -11.77 -1.76
N LYS A 73 8.05 -11.98 -3.02
CA LYS A 73 8.25 -13.26 -3.74
C LYS A 73 9.73 -13.55 -4.05
N LYS A 74 10.58 -12.52 -4.16
CA LYS A 74 12.03 -12.70 -4.37
C LYS A 74 12.81 -12.98 -3.08
N GLU A 75 12.28 -12.56 -1.93
CA GLU A 75 12.85 -12.88 -0.61
C GLU A 75 12.28 -14.18 0.01
N GLU A 76 11.36 -14.84 -0.70
CA GLU A 76 10.84 -16.18 -0.37
C GLU A 76 11.49 -17.23 -1.27
#